data_AF-A0AAU6Q366-F1
#
_entry.id   AF-A0AAU6Q366-F1
#
_cell.length_a   1.000
_cell.length_b   1.000
_cell.length_c   1.000
_cell.angle_alpha   90.00
_cell.angle_beta   90.00
_cell.angle_gamma   90.00
#
_symmetry.space_group_name_H-M   'P 1'
#
loop_
_entity.id
_entity.type
_entity.pdbx_description
1 polymer ?
#
loop_
_entity_poly.entity_id
_entity_poly.type
_entity_poly.pdbx_seq_one_letter_code
_entity_poly.pdbx_strand_id
1 'polypeptide(L)'
;MTFAAVATPFMARPRSTTLVYKPTPVSLALKLRRVELGKSQADVAFDSDILTQTTVSELERGKYGPEDLTAARLAGLARGLGWTVLELEKATGLDLNLGLPDEGESAMSKSRPRPLPEGLKEAVDIYGKRFEDLQDPVWQQYLAGFNWRSGQPQNPEAWLDLYRDLVRAGVEPGEA
;
A
#
# COMPACT_ATOMS: atom_id res chain seq x y z
N MET A 1 -58.38 26.13 -17.80
CA MET A 1 -57.50 25.23 -17.02
C MET A 1 -56.07 25.53 -17.46
N THR A 2 -55.30 26.26 -16.65
CA THR A 2 -53.97 26.76 -17.02
C THR A 2 -52.97 26.23 -16.01
N PHE A 3 -52.04 25.38 -16.45
CA PHE A 3 -50.99 24.81 -15.60
C PHE A 3 -49.86 25.82 -15.40
N ALA A 4 -49.56 26.15 -14.14
CA ALA A 4 -48.40 26.94 -13.76
C ALA A 4 -47.15 26.03 -13.70
N ALA A 5 -46.12 26.37 -14.46
CA ALA A 5 -44.81 25.72 -14.39
C ALA A 5 -44.06 26.19 -13.14
N VAL A 6 -43.78 25.27 -12.22
CA VAL A 6 -42.97 25.51 -11.03
C VAL A 6 -41.49 25.42 -11.43
N ALA A 7 -40.81 26.57 -11.44
CA ALA A 7 -39.36 26.66 -11.60
C ALA A 7 -38.67 26.13 -10.33
N THR A 8 -37.87 25.07 -10.49
CA THR A 8 -37.05 24.49 -9.42
C THR A 8 -35.79 25.35 -9.21
N PRO A 9 -35.47 25.80 -7.99
CA PRO A 9 -34.24 26.55 -7.75
C PRO A 9 -33.02 25.62 -7.86
N PHE A 10 -32.10 25.99 -8.75
CA PHE A 10 -30.79 25.37 -8.92
C PHE A 10 -29.97 25.58 -7.64
N MET A 11 -29.94 24.58 -6.75
CA MET A 11 -29.08 24.60 -5.57
C MET A 11 -27.62 24.67 -6.00
N ALA A 12 -26.99 25.81 -5.77
CA ALA A 12 -25.55 25.98 -5.88
C ALA A 12 -24.88 25.00 -4.88
N ARG A 13 -24.24 23.95 -5.40
CA ARG A 13 -23.45 23.02 -4.59
C ARG A 13 -22.35 23.82 -3.89
N PRO A 14 -22.14 23.65 -2.57
CA PRO A 14 -21.05 24.31 -1.88
C PRO A 14 -19.73 23.89 -2.51
N ARG A 15 -18.89 24.87 -2.89
CA ARG A 15 -17.52 24.63 -3.36
C ARG A 15 -16.78 23.92 -2.22
N SER A 16 -16.35 22.68 -2.45
CA SER A 16 -15.53 21.93 -1.51
C SER A 16 -14.34 22.78 -1.08
N THR A 17 -14.18 22.95 0.23
CA THR A 17 -13.03 23.60 0.87
C THR A 17 -11.74 23.01 0.29
N THR A 18 -11.04 23.78 -0.53
CA THR A 18 -9.77 23.36 -1.12
C THR A 18 -8.72 23.33 -0.02
N LEU A 19 -8.48 22.16 0.57
CA LEU A 19 -7.26 21.89 1.32
C LEU A 19 -6.07 22.27 0.42
N VAL A 20 -5.28 23.24 0.86
CA VAL A 20 -4.10 23.70 0.13
C VAL A 20 -2.98 22.70 0.39
N TYR A 21 -2.86 21.71 -0.49
CA TYR A 21 -1.73 20.79 -0.48
C TYR A 21 -0.47 21.53 -0.93
N LYS A 22 0.63 21.34 -0.20
CA LYS A 22 1.93 21.88 -0.59
C LYS A 22 2.52 20.96 -1.65
N PRO A 23 2.87 21.48 -2.84
CA PRO A 23 3.50 20.67 -3.87
C PRO A 23 4.84 20.11 -3.34
N THR A 24 5.03 18.81 -3.53
CA THR A 24 6.27 18.10 -3.21
C THR A 24 7.24 18.19 -4.40
N PRO A 25 8.54 17.90 -4.21
CA PRO A 25 9.48 17.81 -5.33
C PRO A 25 9.00 16.84 -6.43
N VAL A 26 8.40 15.72 -6.02
CA VAL A 26 7.81 14.71 -6.91
C VAL A 26 6.64 15.29 -7.70
N SER A 27 5.67 15.92 -7.02
CA SER A 27 4.49 16.49 -7.70
C SER A 27 4.88 17.58 -8.69
N LEU A 28 5.94 18.33 -8.38
CA LEU A 28 6.49 19.35 -9.25
C LEU A 28 7.21 18.73 -10.46
N ALA A 29 7.96 17.64 -10.29
CA ALA A 29 8.60 16.92 -11.39
C ALA A 29 7.57 16.37 -12.40
N LEU A 30 6.47 15.78 -11.90
CA LEU A 30 5.36 15.31 -12.75
C LEU A 30 4.74 16.46 -13.55
N LYS A 31 4.48 17.59 -12.87
CA LYS A 31 3.91 18.79 -13.50
C LYS A 31 4.84 19.38 -14.56
N LEU A 32 6.13 19.51 -14.27
CA LEU A 32 7.12 20.02 -15.20
C LEU A 32 7.17 19.14 -16.45
N ARG A 33 7.23 17.82 -16.27
CA ARG A 33 7.25 16.88 -17.38
C ARG A 33 6.02 17.03 -18.29
N ARG A 34 4.83 17.14 -17.71
CA ARG A 34 3.61 17.36 -18.49
C ARG A 34 3.68 18.66 -19.31
N VAL A 35 4.19 19.74 -18.70
CA VAL A 35 4.34 21.05 -19.36
C VAL A 35 5.37 20.98 -20.49
N GLU A 36 6.49 20.26 -20.31
CA GLU A 36 7.48 20.01 -21.36
C GLU A 36 6.86 19.30 -22.58
N LEU A 37 5.94 18.36 -22.33
CA LEU A 37 5.23 17.65 -23.39
C LEU A 37 4.08 18.46 -24.02
N GLY A 38 3.79 19.67 -23.51
CA GLY A 38 2.66 20.48 -23.97
C GLY A 38 1.29 19.85 -23.72
N LYS A 39 1.19 18.86 -22.83
CA LYS A 39 -0.06 18.12 -22.57
C LYS A 39 -0.90 18.77 -21.48
N SER A 40 -2.22 18.68 -21.61
CA SER A 40 -3.13 18.99 -20.50
C SER A 40 -3.23 17.81 -19.52
N GLN A 41 -3.79 18.05 -18.32
CA GLN A 41 -4.03 16.96 -17.36
C GLN A 41 -5.02 15.93 -17.91
N ALA A 42 -5.94 16.36 -18.77
CA ALA A 42 -6.91 15.47 -19.41
C ALA A 42 -6.22 14.58 -20.46
N ASP A 43 -5.26 15.11 -21.21
CA ASP A 43 -4.50 14.33 -22.19
C ASP A 43 -3.64 13.26 -21.49
N VAL A 44 -2.97 13.61 -20.39
CA VAL A 44 -2.20 12.63 -19.59
C VAL A 44 -3.11 11.53 -19.03
N ALA A 45 -4.30 11.90 -18.57
CA ALA A 45 -5.28 10.92 -18.10
C ALA A 45 -5.77 10.00 -19.22
N PHE A 46 -6.08 10.58 -20.39
CA PHE A 46 -6.48 9.83 -21.58
C PHE A 46 -5.38 8.84 -22.01
N ASP A 47 -4.14 9.30 -22.12
CA ASP A 47 -3.00 8.47 -22.53
C ASP A 47 -2.62 7.40 -21.51
N SER A 48 -3.03 7.57 -20.25
CA SER A 48 -2.81 6.59 -19.20
C SER A 48 -3.78 5.40 -19.25
N ASP A 49 -4.92 5.53 -19.95
CA ASP A 49 -6.05 4.60 -20.05
C ASP A 49 -6.79 4.29 -18.71
N ILE A 50 -6.09 4.40 -17.57
CA ILE A 50 -6.58 4.00 -16.24
C ILE A 50 -6.75 5.16 -15.26
N LEU A 51 -6.11 6.30 -15.47
CA LEU A 51 -6.20 7.45 -14.58
C LEU A 51 -7.30 8.41 -15.02
N THR A 52 -7.85 9.12 -14.04
CA THR A 52 -8.75 10.24 -14.29
C THR A 52 -7.97 11.56 -14.24
N GLN A 53 -8.48 12.60 -14.93
CA GLN A 53 -7.91 13.96 -14.85
C GLN A 53 -7.80 14.44 -13.40
N THR A 54 -8.79 14.11 -12.57
CA THR A 54 -8.79 14.44 -11.13
C THR A 54 -7.60 13.83 -10.42
N THR A 55 -7.32 12.54 -10.67
CA THR A 55 -6.16 11.84 -10.09
C THR A 55 -4.84 12.50 -10.50
N VAL A 56 -4.67 12.85 -11.79
CA VAL A 56 -3.48 13.58 -12.27
C VAL A 56 -3.33 14.93 -11.57
N SER A 57 -4.43 15.67 -11.42
CA SER A 57 -4.44 16.95 -10.72
C SER A 57 -4.09 16.82 -9.23
N GLU A 58 -4.52 15.75 -8.58
CA GLU A 58 -4.21 15.47 -7.17
C GLU A 58 -2.75 15.06 -6.97
N LEU A 59 -2.18 14.29 -7.89
CA LEU A 59 -0.76 13.95 -7.93
C LEU A 59 0.10 15.21 -8.11
N GLU A 60 -0.24 16.10 -9.06
CA GLU A 60 0.50 17.35 -9.30
C GLU A 60 0.42 18.35 -8.13
N ARG A 61 -0.63 18.26 -7.32
CA ARG A 61 -0.80 19.07 -6.10
C ARG A 61 -0.11 18.46 -4.88
N GLY A 62 0.38 17.22 -4.97
CA GLY A 62 0.96 16.49 -3.85
C GLY A 62 -0.07 16.04 -2.82
N LYS A 63 -1.33 15.83 -3.23
CA LYS A 63 -2.36 15.22 -2.37
C LYS A 63 -2.11 13.73 -2.17
N TYR A 64 -1.64 13.07 -3.22
CA TYR A 64 -1.21 11.67 -3.24
C TYR A 64 0.18 11.60 -3.87
N GLY A 65 0.99 10.65 -3.43
CA GLY A 65 2.23 10.31 -4.09
C GLY A 65 2.03 9.23 -5.16
N PRO A 66 2.92 9.13 -6.16
CA PRO A 66 2.90 7.99 -7.09
C PRO A 66 3.13 6.64 -6.37
N GLU A 67 3.72 6.63 -5.18
CA GLU A 67 3.85 5.47 -4.29
C GLU A 67 2.50 4.96 -3.74
N ASP A 68 1.47 5.82 -3.69
CA ASP A 68 0.12 5.43 -3.26
C ASP A 68 -0.69 4.77 -4.40
N LEU A 69 -0.16 4.75 -5.62
CA LEU A 69 -0.82 4.16 -6.78
C LEU A 69 -0.56 2.66 -6.88
N THR A 70 -1.55 1.92 -7.37
CA THR A 70 -1.32 0.52 -7.77
C THR A 70 -0.34 0.46 -8.93
N ALA A 71 0.38 -0.66 -9.08
CA ALA A 71 1.37 -0.84 -10.16
C ALA A 71 0.79 -0.55 -11.55
N ALA A 72 -0.45 -0.97 -11.83
CA ALA A 72 -1.15 -0.69 -13.08
C ALA A 72 -1.39 0.82 -13.30
N ARG A 73 -1.79 1.55 -12.25
CA ARG A 73 -2.00 3.00 -12.32
C ARG A 73 -0.70 3.77 -12.46
N LEU A 74 0.36 3.28 -11.84
CA LEU A 74 1.69 3.87 -11.93
C LEU A 74 2.31 3.66 -13.31
N ALA A 75 2.16 2.47 -13.89
CA ALA A 75 2.51 2.20 -15.29
C ALA A 75 1.70 3.06 -16.27
N GLY A 76 0.40 3.25 -15.99
CA GLY A 76 -0.45 4.18 -16.75
C GLY A 76 0.03 5.63 -16.66
N LEU A 77 0.40 6.10 -15.46
CA LEU A 77 0.95 7.44 -15.25
C LEU A 77 2.23 7.65 -16.07
N ALA A 78 3.16 6.69 -15.98
CA ALA A 78 4.42 6.73 -16.72
C ALA A 78 4.16 6.81 -18.23
N ARG A 79 3.26 5.98 -18.75
CA ARG A 79 2.85 6.02 -20.17
C ARG A 79 2.28 7.38 -20.57
N GLY A 80 1.37 7.94 -19.77
CA GLY A 80 0.78 9.26 -20.05
C GLY A 80 1.81 10.40 -20.09
N LEU A 81 2.84 10.30 -19.25
CA LEU A 81 3.98 11.22 -19.18
C LEU A 81 5.13 10.88 -20.14
N GLY A 82 4.95 9.91 -21.03
CA GLY A 82 5.97 9.51 -22.00
C GLY A 82 7.27 9.04 -21.33
N TRP A 83 7.15 8.40 -20.17
CA TRP A 83 8.25 7.78 -19.44
C TRP A 83 8.04 6.28 -19.35
N THR A 84 9.15 5.56 -19.26
CA THR A 84 9.18 4.23 -18.67
C THR A 84 9.00 4.33 -17.16
N VAL A 85 8.58 3.24 -16.55
CA VAL A 85 8.50 3.12 -15.09
C VAL A 85 9.85 3.48 -14.42
N LEU A 86 10.95 2.99 -14.97
CA LEU A 86 12.31 3.24 -14.46
C LEU A 86 12.71 4.73 -14.57
N GLU A 87 12.33 5.40 -15.66
CA GLU A 87 12.57 6.84 -15.80
C GLU A 87 11.74 7.65 -14.81
N LEU A 88 10.52 7.21 -14.51
CA LEU A 88 9.68 7.84 -13.50
C LEU A 88 10.30 7.70 -12.11
N GLU A 89 10.83 6.53 -11.73
CA GLU A 89 11.59 6.33 -10.48
C GLU A 89 12.81 7.25 -10.41
N LYS A 90 13.63 7.30 -11.47
CA LYS A 90 14.81 8.18 -11.52
C LYS A 90 14.45 9.65 -11.44
N ALA A 91 13.39 10.08 -12.12
CA ALA A 91 12.97 11.48 -12.16
C ALA A 91 12.34 11.94 -10.84
N THR A 92 11.66 11.03 -10.14
CA THR A 92 11.00 11.33 -8.86
C THR A 92 11.88 11.05 -7.64
N GLY A 93 12.93 10.24 -7.81
CA GLY A 93 13.77 9.76 -6.72
C GLY A 93 13.03 8.78 -5.79
N LEU A 94 11.90 8.24 -6.24
CA LEU A 94 11.13 7.26 -5.50
C LEU A 94 11.57 5.85 -5.90
N ASP A 95 11.79 5.03 -4.89
CA ASP A 95 11.93 3.58 -5.06
C ASP A 95 10.51 2.99 -5.07
N LEU A 96 9.97 2.76 -6.28
CA LEU A 96 8.58 2.32 -6.44
C LEU A 96 8.44 0.79 -6.34
N ASN A 97 9.57 0.08 -6.18
CA ASN A 97 9.66 -1.37 -6.03
C ASN A 97 8.68 -2.11 -6.95
N LEU A 98 8.68 -1.73 -8.24
CA LEU A 98 7.68 -2.15 -9.22
C LEU A 98 7.92 -3.56 -9.76
N GLY A 99 8.31 -4.49 -8.89
CA GLY A 99 8.24 -5.93 -9.12
C GLY A 99 8.62 -6.36 -10.53
N LEU A 100 9.64 -5.75 -11.14
CA LEU A 100 10.26 -6.35 -12.29
C LEU A 100 10.76 -7.70 -11.77
N PRO A 101 10.29 -8.83 -12.33
CA PRO A 101 10.91 -10.10 -12.03
C PRO A 101 12.34 -9.97 -12.54
N ASP A 102 13.25 -9.68 -11.62
CA ASP A 102 14.63 -10.10 -11.78
C ASP A 102 14.52 -11.60 -12.03
N GLU A 103 14.91 -12.03 -13.23
CA GLU A 103 14.95 -13.44 -13.60
C GLU A 103 15.99 -14.13 -12.70
N GLY A 104 15.61 -14.43 -11.46
CA GLY A 104 16.57 -14.79 -10.43
C GLY A 104 16.03 -14.93 -9.00
N GLU A 105 14.95 -14.25 -8.60
CA GLU A 105 14.49 -14.31 -7.20
C GLU A 105 12.96 -14.47 -7.05
N SER A 106 12.41 -15.49 -7.71
CA SER A 106 11.11 -16.06 -7.32
C SER A 106 11.31 -17.05 -6.19
N ALA A 107 11.53 -16.55 -4.97
CA ALA A 107 11.20 -17.18 -3.68
C ALA A 107 11.82 -16.32 -2.57
N MET A 108 11.01 -15.98 -1.57
CA MET A 108 11.40 -15.21 -0.39
C MET A 108 11.49 -13.68 -0.61
N SER A 109 10.31 -13.05 -0.65
CA SER A 109 10.12 -11.88 0.21
C SER A 109 10.47 -12.30 1.64
N LYS A 110 11.76 -12.25 1.99
CA LYS A 110 12.24 -12.18 3.35
C LYS A 110 11.70 -10.87 3.89
N SER A 111 10.46 -10.91 4.36
CA SER A 111 9.99 -10.01 5.41
C SER A 111 11.13 -9.99 6.41
N ARG A 112 11.76 -8.82 6.60
CA ARG A 112 12.78 -8.66 7.64
C ARG A 112 12.21 -9.32 8.90
N PRO A 113 12.92 -10.29 9.51
CA PRO A 113 12.35 -11.07 10.60
C PRO A 113 11.80 -10.10 11.63
N ARG A 114 10.49 -10.16 11.87
CA ARG A 114 9.87 -9.25 12.83
C ARG A 114 10.52 -9.52 14.18
N PRO A 115 10.87 -8.48 14.95
CA PRO A 115 11.37 -8.69 16.30
C PRO A 115 10.32 -9.49 17.07
N LEU A 116 10.76 -10.61 17.65
CA LEU A 116 9.87 -11.50 18.40
C LEU A 116 9.31 -10.74 19.61
N PRO A 117 7.99 -10.75 19.82
CA PRO A 117 7.40 -10.22 21.04
C PRO A 117 8.05 -10.86 22.27
N GLU A 118 8.27 -10.07 23.32
CA GLU A 118 8.97 -10.51 24.53
C GLU A 118 8.30 -11.75 25.15
N GLY A 119 6.96 -11.76 25.26
CA GLY A 119 6.21 -12.92 25.74
C GLY A 119 6.33 -14.16 24.87
N LEU A 120 6.50 -14.02 23.55
CA LEU A 120 6.71 -15.16 22.66
C LEU A 120 8.13 -15.72 22.84
N LYS A 121 9.13 -14.84 23.00
CA LYS A 121 10.51 -15.24 23.25
C LYS A 121 10.63 -16.03 24.57
N GLU A 122 9.95 -15.57 25.62
CA GLU A 122 9.86 -16.29 26.90
C GLU A 122 9.13 -17.64 26.75
N ALA A 123 8.06 -17.70 25.95
CA ALA A 123 7.36 -18.95 25.69
C ALA A 123 8.26 -19.99 24.99
N VAL A 124 9.07 -19.55 24.02
CA VAL A 124 10.05 -20.41 23.34
C VAL A 124 11.12 -20.90 24.33
N ASP A 125 11.63 -20.03 25.20
CA ASP A 125 12.66 -20.40 26.18
C ASP A 125 12.15 -21.41 27.22
N ILE A 126 10.94 -21.19 27.75
CA ILE A 126 10.33 -22.03 28.78
C ILE A 126 9.80 -23.34 28.20
N TYR A 127 9.10 -23.29 27.06
CA TYR A 127 8.34 -24.43 26.52
C TYR A 127 8.96 -25.07 25.29
N GLY A 128 9.96 -24.45 24.65
CA GLY A 128 10.59 -24.96 23.43
C GLY A 128 11.23 -26.34 23.61
N LYS A 129 11.69 -26.69 24.82
CA LYS A 129 12.18 -28.06 25.12
C LYS A 129 11.09 -29.12 25.07
N ARG A 130 9.83 -28.73 25.27
CA ARG A 130 8.66 -29.62 25.27
C ARG A 130 7.96 -29.66 23.91
N PHE A 131 8.06 -28.57 23.15
CA PHE A 131 7.48 -28.42 21.83
C PHE A 131 8.59 -27.98 20.87
N GLU A 132 9.22 -28.94 20.19
CA GLU A 132 10.34 -28.66 19.27
C GLU A 132 9.91 -27.74 18.11
N ASP A 133 8.67 -27.87 17.63
CA ASP A 133 8.14 -27.01 16.57
C ASP A 133 8.02 -25.54 16.98
N LEU A 134 7.90 -25.25 18.28
CA LEU A 134 7.89 -23.88 18.79
C LEU A 134 9.27 -23.20 18.65
N GLN A 135 10.34 -23.99 18.56
CA GLN A 135 11.68 -23.48 18.25
C GLN A 135 11.87 -23.16 16.77
N ASP A 136 10.96 -23.61 15.89
CA ASP A 136 11.05 -23.33 14.47
C ASP A 136 10.86 -21.83 14.22
N PRO A 137 11.83 -21.16 13.56
CA PRO A 137 11.70 -19.75 13.20
C PRO A 137 10.46 -19.45 12.35
N VAL A 138 9.95 -20.41 11.56
CA VAL A 138 8.74 -20.26 10.76
C VAL A 138 7.51 -20.14 11.67
N TRP A 139 7.39 -21.00 12.68
CA TRP A 139 6.35 -20.91 13.71
C TRP A 139 6.42 -19.61 14.51
N GLN A 140 7.63 -19.21 14.90
CA GLN A 140 7.83 -17.97 15.66
C GLN A 140 7.43 -16.72 14.87
N GLN A 141 7.75 -16.67 13.57
CA GLN A 141 7.34 -15.56 12.70
C GLN A 141 5.83 -15.58 12.41
N TYR A 142 5.24 -16.76 12.30
CA TYR A 142 3.80 -16.93 12.14
C TYR A 142 3.03 -16.41 13.36
N LEU A 143 3.42 -16.85 14.56
CA LEU A 143 2.86 -16.39 15.83
C LEU A 143 3.08 -14.88 16.02
N ALA A 144 4.29 -14.37 15.75
CA ALA A 144 4.59 -12.94 15.85
C ALA A 144 3.77 -12.08 14.87
N GLY A 145 3.27 -12.66 13.77
CA GLY A 145 2.39 -12.01 12.81
C GLY A 145 0.91 -11.97 13.22
N PHE A 146 0.54 -12.65 14.30
CA PHE A 146 -0.86 -12.76 14.72
C PHE A 146 -1.42 -11.40 15.17
N ASN A 147 -2.59 -11.03 14.63
CA ASN A 147 -3.21 -9.75 14.91
C ASN A 147 -4.13 -9.84 16.14
N TRP A 148 -3.62 -9.42 17.29
CA TRP A 148 -4.36 -9.40 18.56
C TRP A 148 -5.25 -8.17 18.65
N ARG A 149 -6.54 -8.37 18.98
CA ARG A 149 -7.51 -7.26 19.11
C ARG A 149 -7.22 -6.32 20.28
N SER A 150 -6.50 -6.77 21.31
CA SER A 150 -6.32 -6.06 22.59
C SER A 150 -4.84 -5.87 22.96
N GLY A 151 -3.98 -5.60 21.97
CA GLY A 151 -2.53 -5.54 22.14
C GLY A 151 -1.91 -6.94 22.25
N GLN A 152 -0.62 -7.05 21.90
CA GLN A 152 0.10 -8.32 21.94
C GLN A 152 0.23 -8.80 23.40
N PRO A 153 -0.04 -10.09 23.69
CA PRO A 153 0.11 -10.60 25.04
C PRO A 153 1.58 -10.62 25.45
N GLN A 154 1.87 -10.14 26.65
CA GLN A 154 3.20 -10.25 27.26
C GLN A 154 3.37 -11.58 28.01
N ASN A 155 2.27 -12.26 28.36
CA ASN A 155 2.32 -13.53 29.09
C ASN A 155 2.73 -14.68 28.14
N PRO A 156 3.80 -15.44 28.45
CA PRO A 156 4.21 -16.61 27.66
C PRO A 156 3.15 -17.72 27.57
N GLU A 157 2.29 -17.86 28.57
CA GLU A 157 1.22 -18.88 28.58
C GLU A 157 0.17 -18.61 27.48
N ALA A 158 -0.16 -17.33 27.25
CA ALA A 158 -1.11 -16.95 26.20
C ALA A 158 -0.60 -17.27 24.79
N TRP A 159 0.72 -17.18 24.58
CA TRP A 159 1.37 -17.59 23.33
C TRP A 159 1.36 -19.10 23.16
N LEU A 160 1.59 -19.85 24.24
CA LEU A 160 1.53 -21.31 24.21
C LEU A 160 0.11 -21.82 23.92
N ASP A 161 -0.91 -21.22 24.54
CA ASP A 161 -2.30 -21.60 24.30
C ASP A 161 -2.69 -21.34 22.83
N LEU A 162 -2.29 -20.18 22.27
CA LEU A 162 -2.47 -19.90 20.84
C LEU A 162 -1.80 -20.95 19.96
N TYR A 163 -0.54 -21.29 20.25
CA TYR A 163 0.19 -22.32 19.51
C TYR A 163 -0.54 -23.67 19.56
N ARG A 164 -1.01 -24.09 20.74
CA ARG A 164 -1.74 -25.36 20.90
C ARG A 164 -3.05 -25.37 20.16
N ASP A 165 -3.76 -24.25 20.12
CA ASP A 165 -5.00 -24.13 19.37
C ASP A 165 -4.77 -24.22 17.86
N LEU A 166 -3.67 -23.65 17.35
CA LEU A 166 -3.28 -23.75 15.94
C LEU A 166 -2.87 -25.17 15.54
N VAL A 167 -2.07 -25.83 16.37
CA VAL A 167 -1.68 -27.24 16.14
C VAL A 167 -2.91 -28.16 16.20
N ARG A 168 -3.84 -27.92 17.13
CA ARG A 168 -5.10 -28.66 17.20
C ARG A 168 -6.01 -28.43 16.00
N ALA A 169 -5.95 -27.24 15.41
CA ALA A 169 -6.67 -26.91 14.19
C ALA A 169 -5.99 -27.46 12.92
N GLY A 170 -4.80 -28.07 13.04
CA GLY A 170 -4.04 -28.61 11.91
C GLY A 170 -3.40 -27.53 11.04
N VAL A 171 -3.11 -26.35 11.60
CA VAL A 171 -2.49 -25.25 10.87
C VAL A 171 -0.98 -25.48 10.79
N GLU A 172 -0.43 -25.56 9.57
CA GLU A 172 1.01 -25.59 9.31
C GLU A 172 1.49 -24.21 8.83
N PRO A 173 2.49 -23.59 9.48
CA PRO A 173 2.94 -22.26 9.10
C PRO A 173 3.77 -22.34 7.82
N GLY A 174 3.30 -21.68 6.75
CA GLY A 174 3.97 -21.68 5.45
C GLY A 174 3.06 -21.95 4.25
N GLU A 175 1.83 -22.41 4.48
CA GLU A 175 0.83 -22.70 3.42
C GLU A 175 -0.18 -21.57 3.13
N ALA A 176 0.04 -20.36 3.67
CA ALA A 176 -0.90 -19.23 3.54
C ALA A 176 -0.49 -18.21 2.47
#